data_AF-A0A1J3HMY4-F1
#
_entry.id   AF-A0A1J3HMY4-F1
#
_cell.length_a   1.000
_cell.length_b   1.000
_cell.length_c   1.000
_cell.angle_alpha   90.00
_cell.angle_beta   90.00
_cell.angle_gamma   90.00
#
_symmetry.space_group_name_H-M   'P 1'
#
loop_
_entity.id
_entity.type
_entity.pdbx_description
1 polymer ?
#
loop_
_entity_poly.entity_id
_entity_poly.type
_entity_poly.pdbx_seq_one_letter_code
_entity_poly.pdbx_strand_id
1 'polypeptide(L)'
;VLPSQEDSVKRLFERHQDIASKFRPKNPFMKTAYMNILLSLTQTLCQSLQYISKDDLAEQYAALSYLKEAGFELDWLEKKLDEIKEKKEKEEACLARLKEMESQLQETDEQLQPLKHKYKDLEAQIDKVKADLLAARAPES
;
A
#
# COMPACT_ATOMS: atom_id res chain seq x y z
N VAL A 1 -22.37 22.16 -6.18
CA VAL A 1 -21.24 22.04 -5.24
C VAL A 1 -21.77 22.36 -3.86
N LEU A 2 -21.42 21.57 -2.84
CA LEU A 2 -21.84 21.85 -1.46
C LEU A 2 -21.04 23.03 -0.89
N PRO A 3 -21.61 23.83 0.03
CA PRO A 3 -20.87 24.94 0.67
C PRO A 3 -19.55 24.47 1.30
N SER A 4 -19.51 23.25 1.84
CA SER A 4 -18.30 22.64 2.42
C SER A 4 -17.18 22.35 1.42
N GLN A 5 -17.47 22.40 0.12
CA GLN A 5 -16.55 22.05 -0.97
C GLN A 5 -16.12 23.29 -1.78
N GLU A 6 -16.74 24.46 -1.56
CA GLU A 6 -16.48 25.68 -2.32
C GLU A 6 -15.03 26.15 -2.23
N ASP A 7 -14.45 26.13 -1.02
CA ASP A 7 -13.04 26.51 -0.81
C ASP A 7 -12.07 25.58 -1.55
N SER A 8 -12.39 24.28 -1.62
CA SER A 8 -11.55 23.31 -2.33
C SER A 8 -11.60 23.52 -3.84
N VAL A 9 -12.79 23.76 -4.40
CA VAL A 9 -12.94 24.14 -5.81
C VAL A 9 -12.17 25.43 -6.08
N LYS A 10 -12.34 26.46 -5.24
CA LYS A 10 -11.66 27.75 -5.44
C LYS A 10 -10.14 27.59 -5.50
N ARG A 11 -9.54 26.88 -4.53
CA ARG A 11 -8.10 26.59 -4.51
C ARG A 11 -7.63 25.80 -5.73
N LEU A 12 -8.44 24.86 -6.21
CA LEU A 12 -8.11 24.06 -7.40
C LEU A 12 -7.96 24.96 -8.64
N PHE A 13 -8.92 25.85 -8.87
CA PHE A 13 -8.90 26.77 -10.00
C PHE A 13 -7.85 27.88 -9.85
N GLU A 14 -7.54 28.32 -8.64
CA GLU A 14 -6.43 29.25 -8.38
C GLU A 14 -5.07 28.63 -8.77
N ARG A 15 -4.90 27.32 -8.52
CA ARG A 15 -3.67 26.59 -8.83
C ARG A 15 -3.57 26.19 -10.30
N HIS A 16 -4.71 25.94 -10.95
CA HIS A 16 -4.82 25.48 -12.34
C HIS A 16 -5.85 26.34 -13.08
N GLN A 17 -5.44 27.54 -13.47
CA GLN A 17 -6.34 28.55 -14.04
C GLN A 17 -6.92 28.14 -15.41
N ASP A 18 -6.22 27.27 -16.13
CA ASP A 18 -6.57 26.76 -17.45
C ASP A 18 -7.39 25.46 -17.42
N ILE A 19 -7.65 24.91 -16.24
CA ILE A 19 -8.27 23.59 -16.02
C ILE A 19 -9.60 23.41 -16.76
N ALA A 20 -10.35 24.49 -16.98
CA ALA A 20 -11.66 24.47 -17.65
C ALA A 20 -11.72 25.44 -18.84
N SER A 21 -10.58 25.70 -19.50
CA SER A 21 -10.46 26.71 -20.56
C SER A 21 -11.37 26.46 -21.77
N LYS A 22 -11.66 25.19 -22.11
CA LYS A 22 -12.57 24.78 -23.18
C LYS A 22 -13.94 24.32 -22.67
N PHE A 23 -14.16 24.35 -21.35
CA PHE A 23 -15.40 23.91 -20.71
C PHE A 23 -16.52 24.93 -20.93
N ARG A 24 -17.52 24.58 -21.76
CA ARG A 24 -18.61 25.51 -22.16
C ARG A 24 -20.04 25.01 -21.94
N PRO A 25 -20.39 24.18 -20.94
CA PRO A 25 -21.78 23.86 -20.71
C PRO A 25 -22.55 25.08 -20.19
N LYS A 26 -23.70 25.35 -20.81
CA LYS A 26 -24.60 26.45 -20.41
C LYS A 26 -25.52 26.06 -19.25
N ASN A 27 -25.80 24.77 -19.08
CA ASN A 27 -26.72 24.25 -18.08
C ASN A 27 -26.05 24.23 -16.68
N PRO A 28 -26.61 24.93 -15.67
CA PRO A 28 -26.07 24.94 -14.30
C PRO A 28 -26.01 23.57 -13.62
N PHE A 29 -26.95 22.67 -13.92
CA PHE A 29 -26.96 21.30 -13.39
C PHE A 29 -25.78 20.51 -13.93
N MET A 30 -25.49 20.63 -15.24
CA MET A 30 -24.32 19.98 -15.85
C MET A 30 -23.02 20.54 -15.26
N LYS A 31 -22.91 21.87 -15.11
CA LYS A 31 -21.75 22.47 -14.44
C LYS A 31 -21.52 21.85 -13.06
N THR A 32 -22.57 21.70 -12.28
CA THR A 32 -22.49 21.11 -10.94
C THR A 32 -22.03 19.65 -10.99
N ALA A 33 -22.58 18.84 -11.91
CA ALA A 33 -22.19 17.45 -12.07
C ALA A 33 -20.70 17.31 -12.40
N TYR A 34 -20.20 18.07 -13.37
CA TYR A 34 -18.78 18.06 -13.73
C TYR A 34 -17.86 18.50 -12.58
N MET A 35 -18.23 19.55 -11.84
CA MET A 35 -17.44 19.97 -10.67
C MET A 35 -17.40 18.89 -9.58
N ASN A 36 -18.48 18.16 -9.37
CA ASN A 36 -18.51 17.06 -8.40
C ASN A 36 -17.58 15.92 -8.82
N ILE A 37 -17.54 15.56 -10.12
CA ILE A 37 -16.62 14.54 -10.66
C ILE A 37 -15.16 15.00 -10.53
N LEU A 38 -14.88 16.27 -10.84
CA LEU A 38 -13.54 16.82 -10.67
C LEU A 38 -13.10 16.81 -9.20
N LEU A 39 -14.00 17.17 -8.29
CA LEU A 39 -13.75 17.10 -6.85
C LEU A 39 -13.47 15.67 -6.39
N SER A 40 -14.27 14.69 -6.81
CA SER A 40 -14.05 13.28 -6.43
C SER A 40 -12.68 12.79 -6.88
N LEU A 41 -12.26 13.11 -8.11
CA LEU A 41 -10.92 12.80 -8.61
C LEU A 41 -9.82 13.38 -7.72
N THR A 42 -9.90 14.68 -7.42
CA THR A 42 -8.91 15.34 -6.57
C THR A 42 -8.90 14.80 -5.14
N GLN A 43 -10.04 14.33 -4.64
CA GLN A 43 -10.15 13.74 -3.31
C GLN A 43 -9.54 12.34 -3.27
N THR A 44 -9.71 11.52 -4.32
CA THR A 44 -9.05 10.22 -4.45
C THR A 44 -7.53 10.36 -4.46
N LEU A 45 -6.99 11.42 -5.08
CA LEU A 45 -5.54 11.71 -5.02
C LEU A 45 -5.02 12.01 -3.59
N CYS A 46 -5.90 12.40 -2.68
CA CYS A 46 -5.57 12.69 -1.28
C CYS A 46 -5.74 11.46 -0.37
N GLN A 47 -6.27 10.35 -0.88
CA GLN A 47 -6.46 9.13 -0.10
C GLN A 47 -5.16 8.36 0.08
N SER A 48 -5.06 7.60 1.17
CA SER A 48 -3.95 6.68 1.36
C SER A 48 -4.02 5.55 0.34
N LEU A 49 -2.85 5.18 -0.21
CA LEU A 49 -2.70 4.15 -1.24
C LEU A 49 -3.32 2.80 -0.84
N GLN A 50 -3.32 2.49 0.45
CA GLN A 50 -3.89 1.27 1.02
C GLN A 50 -5.41 1.14 0.79
N TYR A 51 -6.12 2.27 0.63
CA TYR A 51 -7.57 2.30 0.42
C TYR A 51 -7.96 2.40 -1.05
N ILE A 52 -6.99 2.58 -1.95
CA ILE A 52 -7.24 2.70 -3.38
C ILE A 52 -7.08 1.32 -4.01
N SER A 53 -8.14 0.78 -4.58
CA SER A 53 -8.12 -0.46 -5.37
C SER A 53 -7.78 -0.20 -6.84
N LYS A 54 -7.48 -1.27 -7.58
CA LYS A 54 -7.30 -1.18 -9.04
C LYS A 54 -8.58 -0.77 -9.76
N ASP A 55 -9.72 -1.20 -9.26
CA ASP A 55 -11.03 -0.84 -9.81
C ASP A 55 -11.33 0.65 -9.56
N ASP A 56 -11.01 1.16 -8.37
CA ASP A 56 -11.12 2.60 -8.07
C ASP A 56 -10.27 3.43 -9.04
N LEU A 57 -9.04 2.99 -9.32
CA LEU A 57 -8.16 3.65 -10.30
C LEU A 57 -8.76 3.63 -11.71
N ALA A 58 -9.31 2.49 -12.15
CA ALA A 58 -9.96 2.38 -13.45
C ALA A 58 -11.17 3.33 -13.57
N GLU A 59 -11.98 3.44 -12.52
CA GLU A 59 -13.09 4.40 -12.45
C GLU A 59 -12.58 5.85 -12.51
N GLN A 60 -11.47 6.18 -11.83
CA GLN A 60 -10.86 7.51 -11.92
C GLN A 60 -10.37 7.82 -13.34
N TYR A 61 -9.74 6.88 -14.06
CA TYR A 61 -9.35 7.08 -15.46
C TYR A 61 -10.55 7.30 -16.38
N ALA A 62 -11.66 6.58 -16.14
CA ALA A 62 -12.90 6.80 -16.88
C ALA A 62 -13.48 8.20 -16.61
N ALA A 63 -13.55 8.62 -15.34
CA ALA A 63 -13.99 9.96 -14.93
C ALA A 63 -13.12 11.08 -15.52
N LEU A 64 -11.80 10.88 -15.53
CA LEU A 64 -10.83 11.80 -16.14
C LEU A 64 -11.08 11.93 -17.65
N SER A 65 -11.26 10.80 -18.35
CA SER A 65 -11.53 10.79 -19.79
C SER A 65 -12.81 11.57 -20.13
N TYR A 66 -13.87 11.32 -19.36
CA TYR A 66 -15.14 12.04 -19.49
C TYR A 66 -15.00 13.56 -19.29
N LEU A 67 -14.21 13.99 -18.31
CA LEU A 67 -13.95 15.42 -18.09
C LEU A 67 -13.11 16.05 -19.22
N LYS A 68 -12.11 15.33 -19.73
CA LYS A 68 -11.32 15.79 -20.88
C LYS A 68 -12.20 15.98 -22.12
N GLU A 69 -13.11 15.03 -22.40
CA GLU A 69 -14.10 15.16 -23.47
C GLU A 69 -15.03 16.37 -23.29
N ALA A 70 -15.34 16.72 -22.04
CA ALA A 70 -16.11 17.92 -21.73
C ALA A 70 -15.32 19.24 -21.86
N GLY A 71 -14.03 19.17 -22.18
CA GLY A 71 -13.15 20.33 -22.41
C GLY A 71 -12.36 20.79 -21.20
N PHE A 72 -12.14 19.92 -20.20
CA PHE A 72 -11.18 20.19 -19.13
C PHE A 72 -9.75 19.82 -19.56
N GLU A 73 -8.79 20.65 -19.14
CA GLU A 73 -7.34 20.42 -19.31
C GLU A 73 -6.80 19.77 -18.03
N LEU A 74 -6.68 18.44 -18.04
CA LEU A 74 -6.38 17.62 -16.85
C LEU A 74 -5.12 16.76 -16.97
N ASP A 75 -4.16 17.13 -17.83
CA ASP A 75 -2.92 16.37 -18.03
C ASP A 75 -2.10 16.21 -16.74
N TRP A 76 -2.13 17.23 -15.88
CA TRP A 76 -1.47 17.15 -14.58
C TRP A 76 -2.11 16.11 -13.65
N LEU A 77 -3.43 15.92 -13.76
CA LEU A 77 -4.20 14.96 -12.96
C LEU A 77 -3.98 13.54 -13.49
N GLU A 78 -3.90 13.37 -14.81
CA GLU A 78 -3.53 12.12 -15.46
C GLU A 78 -2.16 11.64 -14.98
N LYS A 79 -1.15 12.51 -15.07
CA LYS A 79 0.21 12.20 -14.59
C LYS A 79 0.21 11.81 -13.10
N LYS A 80 -0.64 12.46 -12.28
CA LYS A 80 -0.76 12.10 -10.87
C LYS A 80 -1.40 10.73 -10.66
N LEU A 81 -2.41 10.37 -11.45
CA LEU A 81 -3.00 9.03 -11.43
C LEU A 81 -1.99 7.96 -11.88
N ASP A 82 -1.15 8.25 -12.88
CA ASP A 82 -0.07 7.35 -13.30
C ASP A 82 0.93 7.10 -12.17
N GLU A 83 1.37 8.17 -11.49
CA GLU A 83 2.25 8.07 -10.31
C GLU A 83 1.64 7.22 -9.19
N ILE A 84 0.33 7.33 -8.95
CA ILE A 84 -0.37 6.53 -7.94
C ILE A 84 -0.45 5.06 -8.37
N LYS A 85 -0.78 4.81 -9.64
CA LYS A 85 -0.84 3.45 -10.19
C LYS A 85 0.52 2.74 -10.06
N GLU A 86 1.61 3.41 -10.43
CA GLU A 86 2.95 2.85 -10.30
C GLU A 86 3.30 2.55 -8.83
N LYS A 87 2.95 3.45 -7.91
CA LYS A 87 3.13 3.21 -6.47
C LYS A 87 2.31 2.03 -5.98
N LYS A 88 1.07 1.86 -6.47
CA LYS A 88 0.20 0.75 -6.10
C LYS A 88 0.78 -0.59 -6.54
N GLU A 89 1.27 -0.67 -7.76
CA GLU A 89 1.94 -1.87 -8.28
C GLU A 89 3.19 -2.20 -7.47
N LYS A 90 3.98 -1.19 -7.09
CA LYS A 90 5.14 -1.38 -6.19
C LYS A 90 4.74 -1.85 -4.79
N GLU A 91 3.67 -1.30 -4.22
CA GLU A 91 3.14 -1.74 -2.91
C GLU A 91 2.76 -3.22 -2.95
N GLU A 92 2.00 -3.65 -3.96
CA GLU A 92 1.58 -5.04 -4.15
C GLU A 92 2.78 -5.99 -4.32
N ALA A 93 3.78 -5.59 -5.12
CA ALA A 93 4.99 -6.39 -5.31
C ALA A 93 5.80 -6.53 -4.01
N CYS A 94 5.92 -5.45 -3.23
CA CYS A 94 6.57 -5.48 -1.91
C CYS A 94 5.82 -6.39 -0.93
N LEU A 95 4.49 -6.32 -0.89
CA LEU A 95 3.68 -7.17 -0.03
C LEU A 95 3.80 -8.66 -0.41
N ALA A 96 3.82 -8.97 -1.71
CA ALA A 96 4.04 -10.34 -2.17
C ALA A 96 5.42 -10.88 -1.74
N ARG A 97 6.47 -10.06 -1.91
CA ARG A 97 7.83 -10.42 -1.48
C ARG A 97 7.95 -10.58 0.04
N LEU A 98 7.27 -9.74 0.81
CA LEU A 98 7.27 -9.83 2.27
C LEU A 98 6.63 -11.14 2.73
N LYS A 99 5.48 -11.52 2.17
CA LYS A 99 4.83 -12.81 2.45
C LYS A 99 5.72 -14.00 2.12
N GLU A 100 6.44 -13.95 1.01
CA GLU A 100 7.39 -14.99 0.62
C GLU A 100 8.53 -15.10 1.65
N MET A 101 9.10 -13.97 2.09
CA MET A 101 10.15 -13.96 3.11
C MET A 101 9.65 -14.48 4.46
N GLU A 102 8.43 -14.14 4.86
CA GLU A 102 7.81 -14.67 6.08
C GLU A 102 7.64 -16.18 6.01
N SER A 103 7.22 -16.72 4.86
CA SER A 103 7.12 -18.17 4.64
C SER A 103 8.48 -18.87 4.73
N GLN A 104 9.52 -18.30 4.10
CA GLN A 104 10.88 -18.85 4.16
C GLN A 104 11.46 -18.80 5.58
N LEU A 105 11.18 -17.73 6.33
CA LEU A 105 11.58 -17.61 7.73
C LEU A 105 10.92 -18.69 8.59
N GLN A 106 9.63 -18.93 8.39
CA GLN A 106 8.89 -19.97 9.09
C GLN A 106 9.47 -21.37 8.79
N GLU A 107 9.67 -21.69 7.51
CA GLU A 107 10.26 -22.98 7.11
C GLU A 107 11.66 -23.17 7.72
N THR A 108 12.47 -22.11 7.73
CA THR A 108 13.81 -22.15 8.33
C THR A 108 13.74 -22.40 9.85
N ASP A 109 12.80 -21.77 10.57
CA ASP A 109 12.66 -22.05 12.01
C ASP A 109 12.22 -23.50 12.25
N GLU A 110 11.28 -24.02 11.46
CA GLU A 110 10.83 -25.41 11.51
C GLU A 110 12.01 -26.39 11.29
N GLN A 111 12.88 -26.12 10.32
CA GLN A 111 14.09 -26.91 10.07
C GLN A 111 15.13 -26.79 11.20
N LEU A 112 15.18 -25.67 11.92
CA LEU A 112 16.07 -25.48 13.07
C LEU A 112 15.56 -26.17 14.34
N GLN A 113 14.25 -26.42 14.48
CA GLN A 113 13.70 -27.08 15.66
C GLN A 113 14.35 -28.45 15.96
N PRO A 114 14.54 -29.38 15.00
CA PRO A 114 15.23 -30.65 15.24
C PRO A 114 16.68 -30.48 15.72
N LEU A 115 17.42 -29.50 15.17
CA LEU A 115 18.79 -29.23 15.58
C LEU A 115 18.83 -28.69 17.02
N LYS A 116 17.91 -27.77 17.37
CA LYS A 116 17.77 -27.27 18.76
C LYS A 116 17.50 -28.42 19.74
N HIS A 117 16.66 -29.39 19.37
CA HIS A 117 16.41 -30.57 20.19
C HIS A 117 17.65 -31.46 20.32
N LYS A 118 18.35 -31.75 19.22
CA LYS A 118 19.60 -32.52 19.23
C LYS A 118 20.70 -31.88 20.08
N TYR A 119 20.82 -30.55 20.02
CA TYR A 119 21.77 -29.80 20.85
C TYR A 119 21.49 -30.01 22.34
N LYS A 120 20.23 -29.85 22.76
CA LYS A 120 19.82 -30.05 24.17
C LYS A 120 20.04 -31.49 24.65
N ASP A 121 19.78 -32.46 23.78
CA ASP A 121 20.02 -33.88 24.08
C ASP A 121 21.51 -34.16 24.31
N LEU A 122 22.38 -33.66 23.42
CA LEU A 122 23.84 -33.79 23.59
C LEU A 122 24.36 -33.08 24.84
N GLU A 123 23.84 -31.90 25.15
CA GLU A 123 24.19 -31.16 26.38
C GLU A 123 23.87 -31.98 27.63
N ALA A 124 22.68 -32.58 27.70
CA ALA A 124 22.29 -33.48 28.79
C ALA A 124 23.16 -34.74 28.88
N GLN A 125 23.55 -35.33 27.75
CA GLN A 125 24.45 -36.48 27.72
C GLN A 125 25.85 -36.13 28.28
N ILE A 126 26.38 -34.96 27.91
CA ILE A 126 27.68 -34.48 28.42
C ILE A 126 27.63 -34.30 29.94
N ASP A 127 26.58 -33.65 30.45
CA ASP A 127 26.47 -33.41 31.90
C ASP A 127 26.31 -34.71 32.69
N LYS A 128 25.58 -35.69 32.15
CA LYS A 128 25.53 -37.04 32.72
C LYS A 128 26.93 -37.68 32.78
N VAL A 129 27.68 -37.68 31.68
CA VAL A 129 29.03 -38.27 31.64
C VAL A 129 29.98 -37.56 32.61
N LYS A 130 29.87 -36.23 32.74
CA LYS A 130 30.65 -35.47 33.74
C LYS A 130 30.30 -35.90 35.16
N ALA A 131 29.03 -36.08 35.49
CA ALA A 131 28.60 -36.53 36.82
C ALA A 131 29.11 -37.95 37.12
N ASP A 132 29.00 -38.87 36.17
CA ASP A 132 29.50 -40.24 36.30
C ASP A 132 31.03 -40.27 36.50
N LEU A 133 31.78 -39.42 35.77
CA LEU A 133 33.22 -39.27 35.92
C LEU A 133 33.62 -38.73 37.30
N LEU A 134 32.85 -37.80 37.86
CA LEU A 134 33.07 -37.27 39.21
C LEU A 134 32.81 -38.36 40.26
N ALA A 135 31.74 -39.14 40.11
CA ALA A 135 31.40 -40.24 41.01
C ALA A 135 32.49 -41.33 41.02
N ALA A 136 32.99 -41.73 39.84
CA ALA A 136 34.03 -42.76 39.72
C ALA A 136 35.40 -42.34 40.30
N ARG A 137 35.64 -41.04 40.50
CA ARG A 137 36.87 -40.50 41.11
C ARG A 137 36.77 -40.31 42.61
N ALA A 138 35.59 -40.50 43.20
CA ALA A 138 35.42 -40.41 44.65
C ALA A 138 36.15 -41.59 45.32
N PRO A 139 36.91 -41.35 46.41
CA PRO A 139 37.60 -42.42 47.11
C PRO A 139 36.60 -43.41 47.72
N GLU A 140 36.89 -44.71 47.60
CA GLU A 140 36.17 -45.75 48.35
C GLU A 140 36.48 -45.57 49.84
N SER A 141 35.47 -45.23 50.62
CA SER A 141 35.55 -45.09 52.09
C SER A 141 35.48 -46.43 52.79
#